data_AF-A0A9W6W7Q7-F1
#
_entry.id   AF-A0A9W6W7Q7-F1
#
_cell.length_a   1.000
_cell.length_b   1.000
_cell.length_c   1.000
_cell.angle_alpha   90.00
_cell.angle_beta   90.00
_cell.angle_gamma   90.00
#
_symmetry.space_group_name_H-M   'P 1'
#
loop_
_entity.id
_entity.type
_entity.pdbx_description
1 polymer ?
#
loop_
_entity_poly.entity_id
_entity_poly.type
_entity_poly.pdbx_seq_one_letter_code
_entity_poly.pdbx_strand_id
1 'polypeptide(L)'
;MSVKERITVTIDSEIATQIKELAGSTSSFVESAIREKLDRYRHARAMLDRELAAAERADPERFAEARAHVTEMMDRHFGGAA
;
A
#
# COMPACT_ATOMS: atom_id res chain seq x y z
N MET A 1 11.48 -16.99 16.36
CA MET A 1 11.07 -17.80 15.19
C MET A 1 10.05 -17.00 14.40
N SER A 2 10.24 -16.83 13.09
CA SER A 2 9.22 -16.23 12.23
C SER A 2 8.17 -17.29 11.90
N VAL A 3 6.91 -17.02 12.21
CA VAL A 3 5.79 -17.91 11.86
C VAL A 3 5.52 -17.74 10.36
N LYS A 4 5.60 -18.82 9.59
CA LYS A 4 5.25 -18.80 8.17
C LYS A 4 3.74 -18.99 8.01
N GLU A 5 3.11 -18.11 7.24
CA GLU A 5 1.70 -18.21 6.87
C GLU A 5 1.57 -18.65 5.40
N ARG A 6 0.60 -19.51 5.10
CA ARG A 6 0.35 -19.99 3.74
C ARG A 6 -0.71 -19.12 3.08
N ILE A 7 -0.31 -18.42 2.02
CA ILE A 7 -1.21 -17.62 1.19
C ILE A 7 -1.46 -18.38 -0.13
N THR A 8 -2.72 -18.44 -0.56
CA THR A 8 -3.11 -19.00 -1.86
C THR A 8 -3.61 -17.86 -2.75
N VAL A 9 -3.08 -17.75 -3.96
CA VAL A 9 -3.47 -16.73 -4.94
C VAL A 9 -3.70 -17.37 -6.30
N THR A 10 -4.61 -16.80 -7.07
CA THR A 10 -4.80 -17.14 -8.48
C THR A 10 -4.09 -16.09 -9.32
N ILE A 11 -3.22 -16.56 -10.23
CA ILE A 11 -2.45 -15.73 -11.15
C ILE A 11 -2.52 -16.32 -12.55
N ASP A 12 -2.14 -15.53 -13.55
CA ASP A 12 -2.01 -16.00 -14.92
C ASP A 12 -1.02 -17.18 -15.02
N SER A 13 -1.36 -18.18 -15.84
CA SER A 13 -0.55 -19.38 -16.03
C SER A 13 0.82 -19.11 -16.64
N GLU A 14 0.94 -18.10 -17.50
CA GLU A 14 2.21 -17.67 -18.08
C GLU A 14 3.12 -17.10 -16.99
N ILE A 15 2.59 -16.21 -16.15
CA ILE A 15 3.31 -15.64 -15.01
C ILE A 15 3.73 -16.74 -14.03
N ALA A 16 2.84 -17.69 -13.73
CA ALA A 16 3.17 -18.82 -12.87
C ALA A 16 4.33 -19.67 -13.42
N THR A 17 4.41 -19.81 -14.74
CA THR A 17 5.49 -20.54 -15.42
C THR A 17 6.80 -19.76 -15.34
N GLN A 18 6.78 -18.47 -15.67
CA GLN A 18 7.95 -17.60 -15.56
C GLN A 18 8.53 -17.57 -14.14
N ILE A 19 7.68 -17.54 -13.11
CA ILE A 19 8.15 -17.59 -11.71
C ILE A 19 8.85 -18.91 -11.41
N LYS A 20 8.33 -20.05 -11.90
CA LYS A 20 8.95 -21.37 -11.67
C LYS A 20 10.27 -21.52 -12.41
N GLU A 21 10.40 -20.92 -13.59
CA GLU A 21 11.62 -20.97 -14.40
C GLU A 21 12.72 -20.05 -13.86
N LEU A 22 12.35 -18.82 -13.48
CA LEU A 22 13.30 -17.81 -13.01
C LEU A 22 13.69 -18.01 -11.55
N ALA A 23 12.74 -18.43 -10.71
CA ALA A 23 12.96 -18.58 -9.29
C ALA A 23 13.01 -20.05 -8.90
N GLY A 24 14.12 -20.48 -8.31
CA GLY A 24 14.25 -21.81 -7.71
C GLY A 24 13.23 -22.09 -6.59
N SER A 25 12.47 -21.09 -6.14
CA SER A 25 11.34 -21.23 -5.22
C SER A 25 10.29 -20.13 -5.44
N THR A 26 9.04 -20.53 -5.74
CA THR A 26 7.89 -19.62 -5.85
C THR A 26 7.68 -18.82 -4.56
N SER A 27 7.83 -19.44 -3.39
CA SER A 27 7.65 -18.77 -2.10
C SER A 27 8.69 -17.67 -1.88
N SER A 28 9.95 -17.92 -2.21
CA SER A 28 11.02 -16.91 -2.08
C SER A 28 10.81 -15.73 -3.04
N PHE A 29 10.40 -16.02 -4.28
CA PHE A 29 10.08 -15.00 -5.27
C PHE A 29 8.92 -14.11 -4.80
N VAL A 30 7.81 -14.73 -4.40
CA VAL A 30 6.62 -14.01 -3.92
C VAL A 30 6.93 -13.21 -2.65
N GLU A 31 7.68 -13.78 -1.70
CA GLU A 31 8.11 -13.06 -0.49
C GLU A 31 8.94 -11.82 -0.84
N SER A 32 9.89 -11.95 -1.76
CA SER A 32 10.75 -10.85 -2.19
C SER A 32 9.96 -9.74 -2.89
N ALA A 33 9.06 -10.13 -3.80
CA ALA A 33 8.20 -9.18 -4.51
C ALA A 33 7.23 -8.45 -3.56
N ILE A 34 6.64 -9.17 -2.60
CA ILE A 34 5.79 -8.56 -1.56
C ILE A 34 6.60 -7.57 -0.73
N ARG A 35 7.81 -7.96 -0.28
CA ARG A 35 8.67 -7.07 0.52
C ARG A 35 9.03 -5.80 -0.23
N GLU A 36 9.47 -5.92 -1.49
CA GLU A 36 9.79 -4.76 -2.33
C GLU A 36 8.57 -3.85 -2.53
N LYS A 37 7.39 -4.42 -2.76
CA LYS A 37 6.16 -3.63 -2.91
C LYS A 37 5.76 -2.93 -1.61
N LEU A 38 5.83 -3.62 -0.48
CA LEU A 38 5.56 -3.05 0.84
C LEU A 38 6.56 -1.93 1.17
N ASP A 39 7.84 -2.11 0.88
CA ASP A 39 8.86 -1.11 1.18
C ASP A 39 8.68 0.14 0.30
N ARG A 40 8.33 -0.02 -0.98
CA ARG A 40 7.94 1.12 -1.83
C ARG A 40 6.72 1.85 -1.29
N TYR A 41 5.68 1.14 -0.87
CA TYR A 41 4.50 1.76 -0.29
C TYR A 41 4.80 2.50 1.02
N ARG A 42 5.59 1.88 1.91
CA ARG A 42 6.04 2.52 3.16
C ARG A 42 6.84 3.78 2.89
N HIS A 43 7.76 3.74 1.93
CA HIS A 43 8.57 4.91 1.57
C HIS A 43 7.70 6.03 0.98
N ALA A 44 6.82 5.72 0.03
CA ALA A 44 5.90 6.69 -0.55
C ALA A 44 4.97 7.29 0.52
N ARG A 45 4.47 6.46 1.44
CA ARG A 45 3.65 6.92 2.56
C ARG A 45 4.42 7.85 3.49
N ALA A 46 5.65 7.51 3.84
CA ALA A 46 6.50 8.34 4.68
C ALA A 46 6.82 9.70 4.04
N MET A 47 7.05 9.72 2.72
CA MET A 47 7.23 10.97 1.97
C MET A 47 5.96 11.84 2.01
N LEU A 48 4.80 11.24 1.75
CA LEU A 48 3.51 11.93 1.82
C LEU A 48 3.23 12.49 3.22
N ASP A 49 3.42 11.67 4.26
CA ASP A 49 3.18 12.09 5.66
C ASP A 49 4.12 13.26 6.04
N ARG A 50 5.36 13.26 5.55
CA ARG A 50 6.30 14.36 5.74
C ARG A 50 5.84 15.65 5.06
N GLU A 51 5.36 15.56 3.83
CA GLU A 51 4.82 16.70 3.08
C GLU A 51 3.57 17.26 3.74
N LEU A 52 2.64 16.40 4.17
CA LEU A 52 1.44 16.79 4.90
C LEU A 52 1.79 17.51 6.21
N ALA A 53 2.75 16.99 6.98
CA ALA A 53 3.19 17.63 8.22
C ALA A 53 3.93 18.96 7.98
N ALA A 54 4.53 19.17 6.81
CA ALA A 54 5.12 20.45 6.42
C ALA A 54 4.04 21.46 6.01
N ALA A 55 3.05 21.01 5.23
CA ALA A 55 1.91 21.83 4.81
C ALA A 55 1.07 22.28 6.02
N GLU A 56 0.76 21.36 6.95
CA GLU A 56 0.03 21.67 8.19
C GLU A 56 0.75 22.72 9.04
N ARG A 57 2.08 22.68 9.12
CA ARG A 57 2.86 23.69 9.84
C ARG A 57 2.92 25.04 9.13
N ALA A 58 2.84 25.06 7.81
CA ALA A 58 2.92 26.27 7.01
C ALA A 58 1.59 27.06 7.03
N ASP A 59 0.46 26.35 6.99
CA ASP A 59 -0.88 26.94 7.01
C ASP A 59 -1.89 25.99 7.70
N PRO A 60 -1.97 26.03 9.05
CA PRO A 60 -2.78 25.08 9.83
C PRO A 60 -4.29 25.19 9.56
N GLU A 61 -4.81 26.42 9.40
CA GLU A 61 -6.24 26.67 9.22
C GLU A 61 -6.73 26.11 7.90
N ARG A 62 -6.01 26.43 6.80
CA ARG A 62 -6.35 25.93 5.47
C ARG A 62 -6.17 24.42 5.34
N PHE A 63 -5.19 23.85 6.05
CA PHE A 63 -5.00 22.41 6.09
C PHE A 63 -6.16 21.69 6.80
N ALA A 64 -6.66 22.25 7.90
CA ALA A 64 -7.81 21.71 8.61
C ALA A 64 -9.09 21.73 7.75
N GLU A 65 -9.33 22.83 7.03
CA GLU A 65 -10.44 22.94 6.07
C GLU A 65 -10.34 21.90 4.95
N ALA A 66 -9.16 21.76 4.33
CA ALA A 66 -8.92 20.78 3.28
C ALA A 66 -9.13 19.34 3.79
N ARG A 67 -8.66 19.04 5.01
CA ARG A 67 -8.85 17.73 5.63
C ARG A 67 -10.32 17.42 5.92
N ALA A 68 -11.07 18.40 6.40
CA ALA A 68 -12.52 18.27 6.60
C ALA A 68 -13.24 17.97 5.27
N HIS A 69 -12.88 18.70 4.21
CA HIS A 69 -13.46 18.50 2.88
C HIS A 69 -13.16 17.11 2.29
N VAL A 70 -11.92 16.61 2.43
CA VAL A 70 -11.55 15.25 2.00
C VAL A 70 -12.33 14.19 2.78
N THR A 71 -12.51 14.39 4.08
CA THR A 71 -13.28 13.46 4.93
C THR A 71 -14.74 13.41 4.47
N GLU A 72 -15.37 14.57 4.25
CA GLU A 72 -16.73 14.65 3.72
C GLU A 72 -16.87 13.97 2.35
N MET A 73 -15.88 14.15 1.47
CA MET A 73 -15.84 13.49 0.16
C MET A 73 -15.73 11.96 0.31
N MET A 74 -14.88 11.46 1.20
CA MET A 74 -14.76 10.02 1.46
C MET A 74 -16.05 9.43 2.02
N ASP A 75 -16.68 10.11 2.99
CA ASP A 75 -17.95 9.66 3.56
C ASP A 75 -19.06 9.65 2.51
N ARG A 76 -19.10 10.64 1.62
CA ARG A 76 -20.09 10.70 0.54
C ARG A 76 -19.92 9.57 -0.49
N HIS A 77 -18.68 9.20 -0.81
CA HIS A 77 -18.39 8.22 -1.86
C HIS A 77 -18.25 6.78 -1.35
N PHE A 78 -17.90 6.59 -0.09
CA PHE A 78 -17.59 5.29 0.50
C PHE A 78 -18.35 5.00 1.80
N GLY A 79 -19.01 5.99 2.41
CA GLY A 79 -19.76 5.87 3.67
C GLY A 79 -21.22 5.39 3.53
N GLY A 80 -21.60 4.89 2.34
CA GLY A 80 -22.96 4.42 2.04
C GLY A 80 -23.08 2.90 1.89
N ALA A 81 -22.91 2.16 2.99
CA ALA A 81 -23.54 0.86 3.30
C ALA A 81 -23.00 0.34 4.65
N ALA A 82 -23.48 0.91 5.75
CA ALA A 82 -23.49 0.25 7.06
C ALA A 82 -24.88 -0.34 7.30
#